data_AF-A0A7C7NVB3-F1
#
_entry.id   AF-A0A7C7NVB3-F1
#
_cell.length_a   1.000
_cell.length_b   1.000
_cell.length_c   1.000
_cell.angle_alpha   90.00
_cell.angle_beta   90.00
_cell.angle_gamma   90.00
#
_symmetry.space_group_name_H-M   'P 1'
#
loop_
_entity.id
_entity.type
_entity.pdbx_description
1 polymer ?
#
loop_
_entity_poly.entity_id
_entity_poly.type
_entity_poly.pdbx_seq_one_letter_code
_entity_poly.pdbx_strand_id
1 'polypeptide(L)'
;MYGETDSPLHRRVGTDRFIASWELASTRTSCRLAGGEPPTQPPGRAVRVLSETGGHALPQPGVPDLFSEEKEILVAIPTDIVEVMDTEIRVAVRWREATRNTLVHYLTKGYEVQEIFPGERTSDYLLVNPGMP
;
A
#
# COMPACT_ATOMS: atom_id res chain seq x y z
N MET A 1 16.14 -19.96 -8.52
CA MET A 1 15.01 -20.88 -8.80
C MET A 1 13.75 -20.28 -8.23
N TYR A 2 12.69 -20.19 -9.03
CA TYR A 2 11.33 -19.88 -8.59
C TYR A 2 10.66 -21.19 -8.20
N GLY A 3 10.15 -21.29 -6.99
CA GLY A 3 9.46 -22.48 -6.48
C GLY A 3 8.13 -22.09 -5.87
N GLU A 4 7.09 -22.86 -6.17
CA GLU A 4 5.93 -22.95 -5.28
C GLU A 4 6.45 -23.28 -3.89
N THR A 5 6.24 -22.34 -2.98
CA THR A 5 6.67 -22.49 -1.59
C THR A 5 5.47 -22.99 -0.83
N ASP A 6 5.60 -24.19 -0.26
CA ASP A 6 4.60 -24.91 0.53
C ASP A 6 4.23 -24.25 1.88
N SER A 7 4.50 -22.95 2.02
CA SER A 7 4.11 -22.18 3.18
C SER A 7 2.58 -22.05 3.23
N PRO A 8 1.94 -22.25 4.40
CA PRO A 8 0.51 -22.01 4.59
C PRO A 8 0.03 -20.64 4.06
N LEU A 9 0.93 -19.65 4.08
CA LEU A 9 0.75 -18.31 3.53
C LEU A 9 0.49 -18.28 2.01
N HIS A 10 1.10 -19.19 1.23
CA HIS A 10 1.04 -19.14 -0.23
C HIS A 10 -0.07 -19.99 -0.82
N ARG A 11 -0.52 -21.04 -0.12
CA ARG A 11 -1.37 -22.08 -0.71
C ARG A 11 -2.82 -21.64 -0.97
N ARG A 12 -3.29 -20.56 -0.33
CA ARG A 12 -4.70 -20.10 -0.44
C ARG A 12 -4.86 -18.66 -0.89
N VAL A 13 -3.79 -17.90 -0.73
CA VAL A 13 -3.76 -16.46 -0.97
C VAL A 13 -3.01 -16.33 -2.30
N GLY A 14 -1.74 -16.71 -2.38
CA GLY A 14 -0.92 -16.53 -3.59
C GLY A 14 -0.09 -15.27 -3.48
N THR A 15 0.87 -15.06 -4.38
CA THR A 15 1.94 -14.08 -4.16
C THR A 15 1.81 -12.87 -5.07
N ASP A 16 1.88 -11.68 -4.50
CA ASP A 16 2.16 -10.43 -5.22
C ASP A 16 3.64 -10.12 -5.15
N ARG A 17 4.20 -9.61 -6.26
CA ARG A 17 5.61 -9.25 -6.35
C ARG A 17 5.74 -7.82 -6.84
N PHE A 18 6.41 -7.00 -6.05
CA PHE A 18 6.90 -5.69 -6.48
C PHE A 18 8.26 -5.83 -7.16
N ILE A 19 8.48 -5.00 -8.18
CA ILE A 19 9.82 -4.67 -8.64
C ILE A 19 10.10 -3.26 -8.13
N ALA A 20 10.95 -3.15 -7.12
CA ALA A 20 11.33 -1.86 -6.56
C ALA A 20 12.53 -1.28 -7.31
N SER A 21 12.37 -0.06 -7.82
CA SER A 21 13.45 0.80 -8.30
C SER A 21 13.71 1.88 -7.25
N TRP A 22 14.98 2.18 -6.97
CA TRP A 22 15.33 3.22 -6.00
C TRP A 22 16.21 4.28 -6.64
N GLU A 23 15.65 5.47 -6.84
CA GLU A 23 16.41 6.61 -7.35
C GLU A 23 17.24 7.25 -6.25
N LEU A 24 18.54 6.93 -6.26
CA LEU A 24 19.51 7.43 -5.29
C LEU A 24 19.75 8.95 -5.40
N ALA A 25 19.60 9.50 -6.60
CA ALA A 25 19.81 10.93 -6.88
C ALA A 25 18.55 11.79 -6.70
N SER A 26 17.43 11.22 -6.24
CA SER A 26 16.20 11.99 -6.01
C SER A 26 16.38 13.01 -4.87
N THR A 27 15.63 14.12 -4.92
CA THR A 27 15.60 15.13 -3.84
C THR A 27 15.24 14.49 -2.51
N ARG A 28 14.27 13.56 -2.50
CA ARG A 28 13.85 12.82 -1.31
C ARG A 28 15.01 12.04 -0.69
N THR A 29 15.69 11.21 -1.48
CA THR A 29 16.82 10.40 -0.99
C THR A 29 17.98 11.28 -0.52
N SER A 30 18.31 12.34 -1.27
CA SER A 30 19.37 13.28 -0.89
C SER A 30 19.08 13.99 0.44
N CYS A 31 17.83 14.42 0.64
CA CYS A 31 17.39 15.01 1.91
C CYS A 31 17.52 14.01 3.07
N ARG A 32 17.13 12.74 2.86
CA ARG A 32 17.28 11.70 3.90
C ARG A 32 18.74 11.42 4.23
N LEU A 33 19.61 11.37 3.22
CA LEU A 33 21.05 11.17 3.41
C LEU A 33 21.70 12.32 4.17
N ALA A 34 21.18 13.54 4.03
CA ALA A 34 21.62 14.71 4.78
C ALA A 34 21.07 14.78 6.22
N GLY A 35 20.33 13.76 6.68
CA GLY A 35 19.73 13.70 8.01
C GLY A 35 18.31 14.28 8.11
N GLY A 36 17.67 14.56 6.97
CA GLY A 36 16.26 14.96 6.93
C GLY A 36 15.34 13.82 7.40
N GLU A 37 14.45 14.12 8.34
CA GLU A 37 13.50 13.16 8.88
C GLU A 37 12.31 12.92 7.93
N PRO A 38 11.69 11.72 7.98
CA PRO A 38 10.45 11.47 7.27
C PRO A 38 9.30 12.35 7.77
N PRO A 39 8.33 12.65 6.89
CA PRO A 39 7.02 13.06 7.39
C PRO A 39 6.47 11.95 8.28
N THR A 40 5.96 12.31 9.46
CA THR A 40 5.34 11.36 10.40
C THR A 40 3.85 11.19 10.13
N GLN A 41 3.27 12.06 9.29
CA GLN A 41 1.85 12.06 8.95
C GLN A 41 1.68 12.24 7.43
N PRO A 42 0.60 11.69 6.85
CA PRO A 42 0.28 11.91 5.46
C PRO A 42 0.01 13.39 5.18
N PRO A 43 0.29 13.87 3.95
CA PRO A 43 -0.07 15.22 3.54
C PRO A 43 -1.58 15.43 3.67
N GLY A 44 -2.00 16.59 4.19
CA GLY A 44 -3.43 16.90 4.39
C GLY A 44 -4.26 16.96 3.10
N ARG A 45 -3.60 17.08 1.93
CA ARG A 45 -4.21 17.06 0.60
C ARG A 45 -4.30 15.65 -0.02
N ALA A 46 -3.66 14.65 0.59
CA ALA A 46 -3.63 13.32 0.03
C ALA A 46 -5.01 12.66 0.11
N VAL A 47 -5.49 12.10 -1.00
CA VAL A 47 -6.82 11.48 -1.08
C VAL A 47 -6.72 9.97 -0.89
N ARG A 48 -7.53 9.45 0.02
CA ARG A 48 -7.54 8.02 0.33
C ARG A 48 -8.38 7.26 -0.69
N VAL A 49 -7.72 6.51 -1.57
CA VAL A 49 -8.33 5.74 -2.65
C VAL A 49 -8.64 4.30 -2.24
N LEU A 50 -7.97 3.79 -1.20
CA LEU A 50 -8.33 2.55 -0.53
C LEU A 50 -8.33 2.77 0.98
N SER A 51 -9.46 2.46 1.62
CA SER A 51 -9.68 2.64 3.05
C SER A 51 -10.04 1.32 3.72
N GLU A 52 -9.87 1.24 5.03
CA GLU A 52 -10.58 0.25 5.84
C GLU A 52 -12.08 0.61 5.91
N THR A 53 -12.95 -0.39 5.89
CA THR A 53 -14.35 -0.24 6.32
C THR A 53 -14.51 -0.67 7.77
N GLY A 54 -15.03 0.23 8.62
CA GLY A 54 -15.21 -0.01 10.05
C GLY A 54 -16.36 -0.95 10.41
N GLY A 55 -16.49 -1.26 11.71
CA GLY A 55 -17.59 -2.06 12.28
C GLY A 55 -17.27 -3.55 12.48
N HIS A 56 -16.04 -3.98 12.19
CA HIS A 56 -15.62 -5.37 12.27
C HIS A 56 -14.41 -5.54 13.21
N ALA A 57 -14.29 -6.74 13.80
CA ALA A 57 -13.13 -7.09 14.63
C ALA A 57 -11.82 -6.92 13.87
N LEU A 58 -11.75 -7.52 12.67
CA LEU A 58 -10.63 -7.35 11.73
C LEU A 58 -10.84 -6.16 10.80
N PRO A 59 -9.77 -5.48 10.37
CA PRO A 59 -9.87 -4.46 9.33
C PRO A 59 -10.34 -5.11 8.03
N GLN A 60 -11.29 -4.48 7.36
CA GLN A 60 -11.85 -4.93 6.09
C GLN A 60 -11.49 -3.95 4.98
N PRO A 61 -11.11 -4.39 3.78
CA PRO A 61 -10.87 -3.48 2.68
C PRO A 61 -12.19 -2.89 2.18
N GLY A 62 -12.20 -1.58 1.97
CA GLY A 62 -13.24 -0.92 1.20
C GLY A 62 -13.11 -1.20 -0.30
N VAL A 63 -14.02 -0.62 -1.08
CA VAL A 63 -13.93 -0.63 -2.54
C VAL A 63 -12.90 0.42 -2.96
N PRO A 64 -11.88 0.04 -3.76
CA PRO A 64 -10.95 1.02 -4.32
C PRO A 64 -11.65 2.07 -5.17
N ASP A 65 -11.38 3.34 -4.92
CA ASP A 65 -11.65 4.42 -5.87
C ASP A 65 -10.50 4.48 -6.88
N LEU A 66 -10.76 4.07 -8.12
CA LEU A 66 -9.78 4.09 -9.21
C LEU A 66 -9.98 5.30 -10.15
N PHE A 67 -10.89 6.20 -9.81
CA PHE A 67 -11.21 7.38 -10.61
C PHE A 67 -10.50 8.63 -10.11
N SER A 68 -9.94 8.61 -8.89
CA SER A 68 -9.16 9.73 -8.37
C SER A 68 -7.93 9.99 -9.26
N GLU A 69 -7.78 11.25 -9.66
CA GLU A 69 -6.64 11.79 -10.41
C GLU A 69 -5.82 12.76 -9.54
N GLU A 70 -5.94 12.62 -8.22
CA GLU A 70 -5.21 13.48 -7.29
C GLU A 70 -3.72 13.17 -7.31
N LYS A 71 -2.90 14.21 -7.11
CA LYS A 71 -1.44 14.09 -7.15
C LYS A 71 -0.89 13.16 -6.07
N GLU A 72 -1.50 13.17 -4.90
CA GLU A 72 -1.10 12.40 -3.73
C GLU A 72 -2.29 11.55 -3.29
N ILE A 73 -2.08 10.23 -3.24
CA ILE A 73 -3.13 9.29 -2.84
C ILE A 73 -2.64 8.34 -1.75
N LEU A 74 -3.57 7.87 -0.92
CA LEU A 74 -3.31 6.92 0.15
C LEU A 74 -3.98 5.57 -0.12
N VAL A 75 -3.21 4.50 0.08
CA VAL A 75 -3.65 3.12 -0.06
C VAL A 75 -3.46 2.41 1.27
N ALA A 76 -4.57 2.11 1.96
CA ALA A 76 -4.54 1.35 3.20
C ALA A 76 -4.14 -0.11 2.95
N ILE A 77 -3.38 -0.66 3.89
CA ILE A 77 -3.08 -2.09 4.05
C ILE A 77 -3.26 -2.48 5.52
N PRO A 78 -3.58 -3.74 5.86
CA PRO A 78 -3.57 -4.18 7.25
C PRO A 78 -2.18 -4.00 7.86
N THR A 79 -2.11 -3.50 9.10
CA THR A 79 -0.84 -3.41 9.84
C THR A 79 -0.30 -4.81 10.16
N ASP A 80 -1.18 -5.77 10.43
CA ASP A 80 -0.83 -7.18 10.60
C ASP A 80 -1.66 -8.08 9.66
N ILE A 81 -1.09 -8.41 8.50
CA ILE A 81 -1.74 -9.32 7.56
C ILE A 81 -1.76 -10.77 8.08
N VAL A 82 -0.81 -11.16 8.94
CA VAL A 82 -0.71 -12.53 9.48
C VAL A 82 -1.88 -12.80 10.42
N GLU A 83 -2.17 -11.87 11.33
CA GLU A 83 -3.34 -11.94 12.20
C GLU A 83 -4.65 -12.06 11.39
N VAL A 84 -4.79 -11.24 10.34
CA VAL A 84 -5.97 -11.28 9.47
C VAL A 84 -6.09 -12.64 8.76
N MET A 85 -4.99 -13.23 8.30
CA MET A 85 -4.99 -14.55 7.66
C MET A 85 -5.38 -15.67 8.63
N ASP A 86 -4.82 -15.64 9.85
CA ASP A 86 -5.05 -16.64 10.88
C ASP A 86 -6.49 -16.58 11.42
N THR A 87 -7.06 -15.37 11.47
CA THR A 87 -8.42 -15.16 11.97
C THR A 87 -9.48 -15.39 10.90
N GLU A 88 -9.33 -14.76 9.72
CA GLU A 88 -10.31 -14.92 8.63
C GLU A 88 -9.66 -14.81 7.24
N ILE A 89 -9.27 -15.96 6.69
CA ILE A 89 -8.60 -16.04 5.38
C ILE A 89 -9.34 -15.33 4.23
N ARG A 90 -10.68 -15.26 4.26
CA ARG A 90 -11.46 -14.56 3.23
C ARG A 90 -11.23 -13.05 3.26
N VAL A 91 -10.94 -12.48 4.43
CA VAL A 91 -10.61 -11.06 4.61
C VAL A 91 -9.22 -10.78 4.04
N ALA A 92 -8.25 -11.65 4.32
CA ALA A 92 -6.91 -11.53 3.75
C ALA A 92 -6.93 -11.62 2.21
N VAL A 93 -7.76 -12.49 1.63
CA VAL A 93 -7.95 -12.56 0.18
C VAL A 93 -8.50 -11.25 -0.37
N ARG A 94 -9.57 -10.69 0.24
CA ARG A 94 -10.13 -9.41 -0.18
C ARG A 94 -9.13 -8.26 -0.08
N TRP A 95 -8.36 -8.20 1.02
CA TRP A 95 -7.34 -7.15 1.18
C TRP A 95 -6.36 -7.18 0.05
N ARG A 96 -5.86 -8.37 -0.28
CA ARG A 96 -4.89 -8.50 -1.34
C ARG A 96 -5.46 -8.22 -2.71
N GLU A 97 -6.69 -8.62 -3.00
CA GLU A 97 -7.37 -8.26 -4.25
C GLU A 97 -7.53 -6.74 -4.39
N ALA A 98 -7.99 -6.07 -3.32
CA ALA A 98 -8.14 -4.62 -3.30
C ALA A 98 -6.78 -3.91 -3.46
N THR A 99 -5.80 -4.26 -2.64
CA THR A 99 -4.44 -3.69 -2.69
C THR A 99 -3.77 -3.93 -4.04
N ARG A 100 -3.86 -5.16 -4.60
CA ARG A 100 -3.34 -5.45 -5.95
C ARG A 100 -4.00 -4.57 -7.00
N ASN A 101 -5.34 -4.50 -7.01
CA ASN A 101 -6.07 -3.74 -8.01
C ASN A 101 -5.68 -2.25 -7.95
N THR A 102 -5.67 -1.65 -6.75
CA THR A 102 -5.27 -0.26 -6.54
C THR A 102 -3.85 0.01 -6.98
N LEU A 103 -2.89 -0.80 -6.52
CA LEU A 103 -1.47 -0.57 -6.82
C LEU A 103 -1.16 -0.79 -8.29
N VAL A 104 -1.65 -1.87 -8.92
CA VAL A 104 -1.45 -2.09 -10.35
C VAL A 104 -2.02 -0.93 -11.17
N HIS A 105 -3.22 -0.46 -10.81
CA HIS A 105 -3.84 0.68 -11.48
C HIS A 105 -3.00 1.96 -11.41
N TYR A 106 -2.58 2.36 -10.21
CA TYR A 106 -1.88 3.64 -10.04
C TYR A 106 -0.41 3.58 -10.48
N LEU A 107 0.29 2.46 -10.25
CA LEU A 107 1.67 2.30 -10.71
C LEU A 107 1.76 2.28 -12.24
N THR A 108 0.78 1.68 -12.94
CA THR A 108 0.74 1.71 -14.43
C THR A 108 0.44 3.10 -14.99
N LYS A 109 -0.19 3.97 -14.20
CA LYS A 109 -0.38 5.40 -14.50
C LYS A 109 0.85 6.27 -14.15
N GLY A 110 1.92 5.67 -13.64
CA GLY A 110 3.17 6.38 -13.30
C GLY A 110 3.22 6.95 -11.89
N TYR A 111 2.31 6.57 -11.00
CA TYR A 111 2.46 6.90 -9.59
C TYR A 111 3.62 6.12 -8.97
N GLU A 112 4.26 6.71 -7.97
CA GLU A 112 5.38 6.12 -7.24
C GLU A 112 5.02 5.97 -5.76
N VAL A 113 5.36 4.83 -5.15
CA VAL A 113 5.26 4.66 -3.69
C VAL A 113 6.42 5.42 -3.04
N GLN A 114 6.12 6.45 -2.25
CA GLN A 114 7.15 7.31 -1.65
C GLN A 114 7.33 7.10 -0.16
N GLU A 115 6.24 6.88 0.59
CA GLU A 115 6.27 6.73 2.05
C GLU A 115 5.26 5.68 2.51
N ILE A 116 5.43 5.23 3.75
CA ILE A 116 4.42 4.46 4.48
C ILE A 116 4.17 5.13 5.82
N PHE A 117 2.90 5.30 6.18
CA PHE A 117 2.47 5.85 7.46
C PHE A 117 1.88 4.72 8.30
N PRO A 118 2.58 4.26 9.34
CA PRO A 118 2.05 3.23 10.23
C PRO A 118 0.82 3.74 10.98
N GLY A 119 -0.19 2.88 11.10
CA GLY A 119 -1.36 3.12 11.95
C GLY A 119 -1.70 1.89 12.77
N GLU A 120 -2.68 2.02 13.67
CA GLU A 120 -3.05 0.97 14.61
C GLU A 120 -3.60 -0.28 13.92
N ARG A 121 -4.60 -0.10 13.05
CA ARG A 121 -5.28 -1.20 12.34
C ARG A 121 -4.82 -1.34 10.90
N THR A 122 -4.59 -0.20 10.25
CA THR A 122 -4.08 -0.12 8.90
C THR A 122 -2.90 0.83 8.83
N SER A 123 -1.99 0.52 7.92
CA SER A 123 -0.90 1.40 7.51
C SER A 123 -1.17 1.90 6.10
N ASP A 124 -0.68 3.10 5.79
CA ASP A 124 -0.99 3.75 4.52
C ASP A 124 0.25 3.92 3.66
N TYR A 125 0.23 3.37 2.45
CA TYR A 125 1.17 3.78 1.42
C TYR A 125 0.76 5.12 0.84
N LEU A 126 1.74 6.02 0.72
CA LEU A 126 1.63 7.24 -0.07
C LEU A 126 2.10 6.97 -1.49
N LEU A 127 1.20 7.13 -2.45
CA LEU A 127 1.53 7.14 -3.87
C LEU A 127 1.47 8.57 -4.39
N VAL A 128 2.47 8.97 -5.16
CA VAL A 128 2.59 10.32 -5.71
C VAL A 128 2.74 10.25 -7.22
N ASN A 129 2.01 11.08 -7.96
CA ASN A 129 2.22 11.26 -9.40
C ASN A 129 3.21 12.40 -9.64
N PRO A 130 4.46 12.12 -10.05
CA PRO A 130 5.46 13.15 -10.30
C PRO A 130 5.15 13.99 -11.55
N GLY A 131 4.32 13.49 -12.46
CA GLY A 131 3.93 14.16 -13.71
C GLY A 131 2.78 15.16 -13.57
N MET A 132 2.15 15.25 -12.40
CA MET A 132 1.07 16.21 -12.14
C MET A 132 1.60 17.49 -11.47
N PRO A 133 1.15 18.68 -11.91
CA PRO A 133 1.59 19.96 -11.36
C PRO A 133 1.28 20.09 -9.86
#